data_AF-A0A839P585-F1
#
_entry.id   AF-A0A839P585-F1
#
_cell.length_a   1.000
_cell.length_b   1.000
_cell.length_c   1.000
_cell.angle_alpha   90.00
_cell.angle_beta   90.00
_cell.angle_gamma   90.00
#
_symmetry.space_group_name_H-M   'P 1'
#
loop_
_entity.id
_entity.type
_entity.pdbx_description
1 polymer ?
#
loop_
_entity_poly.entity_id
_entity_poly.type
_entity_poly.pdbx_seq_one_letter_code
_entity_poly.pdbx_strand_id
1 'polypeptide(L)' 'MSRSSFCEHFTALVGRSPPRYENEWWLSLARDMLVAREARVGEIALRIGYAAEAAFSRAYEAIF' A
#
# COMPACT_ATOMS: atom_id res chain seq x y z
N MET A 1 10.45 -13.78 16.39
CA MET A 1 8.99 -13.99 16.51
C MET A 1 8.53 -14.82 15.32
N SER A 2 7.53 -15.70 15.50
CA SER A 2 6.87 -16.36 14.37
C SER A 2 5.98 -15.35 13.61
N ARG A 3 5.61 -15.65 12.36
CA ARG A 3 4.73 -14.80 11.53
C ARG A 3 3.38 -14.52 12.22
N SER A 4 2.82 -15.52 12.90
CA SER A 4 1.57 -15.39 13.67
C SER A 4 1.74 -14.45 14.86
N SER A 5 2.78 -14.65 15.67
CA SER A 5 3.07 -13.81 16.84
C SER A 5 3.33 -12.35 16.45
N PHE A 6 3.99 -12.10 15.32
CA PHE A 6 4.14 -10.75 14.77
C PHE A 6 2.79 -10.14 14.35
N CYS A 7 1.97 -10.89 13.60
CA CYS A 7 0.66 -10.41 13.16
C CYS A 7 -0.26 -10.05 14.35
N GLU A 8 -0.29 -10.89 15.38
CA GLU A 8 -1.08 -10.63 16.60
C GLU A 8 -0.59 -9.38 17.33
N HIS A 9 0.72 -9.25 17.54
CA HIS A 9 1.29 -8.10 18.23
C HIS A 9 1.11 -6.80 17.44
N PHE A 10 1.32 -6.83 16.13
CA PHE A 10 1.10 -5.70 15.24
C PHE A 10 -0.37 -5.28 15.25
N THR A 11 -1.29 -6.24 15.14
CA THR A 11 -2.73 -5.94 15.17
C THR A 11 -3.16 -5.37 16.51
N ALA A 12 -2.59 -5.85 17.62
CA ALA A 12 -2.87 -5.30 18.96
C ALA A 12 -2.41 -3.84 19.12
N LEU A 13 -1.31 -3.45 18.45
CA LEU A 13 -0.79 -2.08 18.51
C LEU A 13 -1.44 -1.13 17.50
N VAL A 14 -1.66 -1.59 16.26
CA VAL A 14 -2.08 -0.76 15.12
C VAL A 14 -3.59 -0.87 14.86
N GLY A 15 -4.27 -1.86 15.44
CA GLY A 15 -5.70 -2.12 15.28
C GLY A 15 -6.09 -2.72 13.92
N ARG A 16 -5.12 -2.97 13.03
CA ARG A 16 -5.31 -3.55 11.69
C ARG A 16 -4.28 -4.64 11.44
N SER A 17 -4.62 -5.62 10.61
CA SER A 17 -3.68 -6.68 10.24
C SER A 17 -2.53 -6.12 9.39
N PRO A 18 -1.30 -6.67 9.52
CA PRO A 18 -0.14 -6.17 8.78
C PRO A 18 -0.33 -6.06 7.26
N PRO A 19 -0.91 -7.06 6.55
CA PRO A 19 -1.06 -6.98 5.10
C PRO A 19 -2.01 -5.86 4.66
N ARG A 20 -3.03 -5.58 5.47
CA ARG A 20 -3.98 -4.50 5.18
C ARG A 20 -3.33 -3.14 5.39
N TYR A 21 -2.61 -2.99 6.50
CA TYR A 21 -1.88 -1.78 6.81
C TYR A 21 -0.80 -1.47 5.76
N GLU A 22 -0.09 -2.50 5.32
CA GLU A 22 0.94 -2.38 4.30
C GLU A 22 0.36 -1.80 2.99
N ASN A 23 -0.75 -2.33 2.49
CA ASN A 23 -1.39 -1.80 1.29
C ASN A 23 -1.86 -0.34 1.44
N GLU A 24 -2.48 0.00 2.57
CA GLU A 24 -2.92 1.37 2.85
C GLU A 24 -1.73 2.35 2.91
N TRP A 25 -0.60 1.91 3.48
CA TRP A 25 0.63 2.69 3.54
C TRP A 25 1.24 2.91 2.14
N TRP A 26 1.39 1.84 1.34
CA TRP A 26 1.92 1.94 -0.02
C TRP A 26 1.08 2.86 -0.91
N LEU A 27 -0.25 2.78 -0.82
CA LEU A 27 -1.16 3.62 -1.59
C LEU A 27 -1.13 5.08 -1.11
N SER A 28 -0.90 5.33 0.18
CA SER A 28 -0.67 6.69 0.69
C SER A 28 0.62 7.30 0.14
N LEU A 29 1.70 6.53 0.07
CA LEU A 29 2.95 6.98 -0.56
C LEU A 29 2.75 7.26 -2.06
N ALA A 30 1.99 6.42 -2.75
CA ALA A 30 1.65 6.62 -4.15
C ALA A 30 0.87 7.92 -4.38
N ARG A 31 -0.08 8.24 -3.49
CA ARG A 31 -0.83 9.50 -3.54
C ARG A 31 0.10 10.70 -3.43
N ASP A 32 1.06 10.67 -2.51
CA ASP A 32 1.99 11.79 -2.32
C ASP A 32 2.85 12.00 -3.58
N MET A 33 3.30 10.92 -4.21
CA MET A 33 4.03 10.96 -5.49
C MET A 33 3.17 11.48 -6.65
N LEU A 34 1.88 11.11 -6.71
CA LEU A 34 0.93 11.60 -7.69
C LEU A 34 0.69 13.11 -7.54
N VAL A 35 0.52 13.58 -6.30
CA VAL A 35 0.35 15.01 -5.98
C VAL A 35 1.59 15.81 -6.34
N ALA A 36 2.77 15.28 -6.05
CA ALA A 36 4.05 15.88 -6.40
C ALA A 36 4.37 15.81 -7.92
N ARG A 37 3.56 15.08 -8.71
CA ARG A 37 3.77 14.84 -10.15
C ARG A 37 5.16 14.28 -10.46
N GLU A 38 5.70 13.45 -9.56
CA GLU A 38 7.06 12.91 -9.66
C GLU A 38 7.24 11.94 -10.84
N ALA A 39 6.19 11.23 -11.23
CA ALA A 39 6.23 10.18 -12.24
C ALA A 39 4.84 9.91 -12.85
N ARG A 40 4.80 9.15 -13.95
CA ARG A 40 3.52 8.69 -14.54
C ARG A 40 2.88 7.60 -13.66
N VAL A 41 1.56 7.47 -13.73
CA VAL A 41 0.79 6.50 -12.91
C VAL A 41 1.36 5.08 -13.00
N GLY A 42 1.65 4.58 -14.21
CA GLY A 42 2.26 3.25 -14.39
C GLY A 42 3.66 3.10 -13.78
N GLU A 43 4.48 4.16 -13.78
CA GLU A 43 5.81 4.15 -13.13
C GLU A 43 5.67 4.13 -11.60
N ILE A 44 4.69 4.87 -11.06
CA ILE A 44 4.36 4.85 -9.63
C ILE A 44 3.87 3.47 -9.21
N ALA A 45 2.99 2.84 -10.01
CA ALA A 45 2.49 1.49 -9.77
C ALA A 45 3.63 0.47 -9.66
N LEU A 46 4.60 0.51 -10.58
CA LEU A 46 5.78 -0.35 -10.54
C LEU A 46 6.66 -0.06 -9.32
N ARG A 47 6.85 1.22 -8.96
CA ARG A 47 7.71 1.64 -7.84
C ARG A 47 7.21 1.15 -6.48
N ILE A 48 5.89 1.02 -6.31
CA ILE A 48 5.27 0.53 -5.07
C ILE A 48 4.91 -0.97 -5.12
N GLY A 49 5.34 -1.69 -6.16
CA GLY A 49 5.23 -3.16 -6.23
C GLY A 49 4.02 -3.71 -6.98
N TYR A 50 3.22 -2.88 -7.66
CA TYR A 50 2.19 -3.39 -8.57
C TYR A 50 2.78 -3.72 -9.93
N ALA A 51 2.55 -4.94 -10.41
CA ALA A 51 2.98 -5.38 -11.73
C ALA A 51 2.20 -4.74 -12.89
N ALA A 52 1.05 -4.12 -12.63
CA ALA A 52 0.21 -3.50 -13.64
C ALA A 52 -0.48 -2.25 -13.09
N GLU A 53 -0.56 -1.21 -13.93
CA GLU A 53 -1.25 0.04 -13.61
C GLU A 53 -2.73 -0.18 -13.24
N ALA A 54 -3.43 -1.06 -13.96
CA ALA A 54 -4.84 -1.37 -13.67
C ALA A 54 -5.04 -2.03 -12.29
N ALA A 55 -4.06 -2.82 -11.81
CA ALA A 55 -4.12 -3.41 -10.47
C ALA A 55 -3.91 -2.34 -9.39
N PHE A 56 -3.00 -1.40 -9.63
CA PHE A 56 -2.82 -0.21 -8.80
C PHE A 56 -4.09 0.64 -8.75
N SER A 57 -4.66 1.02 -9.90
CA SER A 57 -5.85 1.89 -9.95
C SER A 57 -7.03 1.29 -9.19
N ARG A 58 -7.28 -0.02 -9.33
CA ARG A 58 -8.31 -0.73 -8.56
C ARG A 58 -8.06 -0.70 -7.06
N ALA A 59 -6.81 -0.90 -6.64
CA ALA A 59 -6.46 -0.88 -5.23
C ALA A 59 -6.54 0.55 -4.66
N TYR A 60 -6.17 1.55 -5.46
CA TYR A 60 -6.26 2.95 -5.13
C TYR A 60 -7.72 3.39 -4.95
N GLU A 61 -8.60 3.11 -5.91
CA GLU A 61 -10.04 3.39 -5.85
C GLU A 61 -10.76 2.66 -4.69
N ALA A 62 -10.24 1.50 -4.26
CA ALA A 62 -10.83 0.78 -3.14
C ALA A 62 -10.54 1.44 -1.77
N ILE A 63 -9.56 2.36 -1.70
CA ILE A 63 -9.10 2.99 -0.46
C ILE A 63 -9.36 4.51 -0.46
N PHE A 64 -9.21 5.19 -1.59
CA PHE A 64 -9.36 6.63 -1.77
C PHE A 64 -10.50 6.97 -2.73
#